data_AF-A0A318JAI8-F1
#
_entry.id   AF-A0A318JAI8-F1
#
_cell.length_a   1.000
_cell.length_b   1.000
_cell.length_c   1.000
_cell.angle_alpha   90.00
_cell.angle_beta   90.00
_cell.angle_gamma   90.00
#
_symmetry.space_group_name_H-M   'P 1'
#
loop_
_entity.id
_entity.type
_entity.pdbx_description
1 polymer ?
#
loop_
_entity_poly.entity_id
_entity_poly.type
_entity_poly.pdbx_seq_one_letter_code
_entity_poly.pdbx_strand_id
1 'polypeptide(L)'
;MQKQISLNPVETAELQKQFLHSLKLGTGRAMLLLKAQPQIDFSAQILAATVNNLAYDRQCEGSRAEYLYSLIKRSRQKDDLIRVIMKKFSAKKQNDYGMDQLSDLVLYFHREGVVGAKEVLLKRFEKTFNNGYELYARDVLLEIEGMAGLIMAAEKVGQLPEQERADYEDRWRVDDFQKENKSVDVYAELTKAAEVNPAIKNYLDLILSVEPRKKYRRSKIAPYTLADVEEIVDEDDRFSRFWPSRIAGMNPADIEKIARLALAEKDDNRKDIYLLFFDKTKFPFDYAPLLEMARQKSIKKNRQILHAVNALSHFKGDDIRTLALKKFARKKTPWEYLRLLINNYQAGDAKILLEIIQRSDNFHHMHDLVAGIIDIFAANPDPECKAPLEAMYYGMNCAIHRWSVIDLLNRNGVLSGEILEELAYDTDEDLRKLSLRIKHQRKAVA
;
A
#
# COMPACT_ATOMS: atom_id res chain seq x y z
N MET A 1 -37.91 21.06 17.37
CA MET A 1 -37.63 19.89 18.24
C MET A 1 -37.70 18.62 17.40
N GLN A 2 -36.57 18.13 16.89
CA GLN A 2 -36.52 16.76 16.35
C GLN A 2 -36.56 15.81 17.54
N LYS A 3 -37.58 14.93 17.59
CA LYS A 3 -37.62 13.82 18.55
C LYS A 3 -36.33 13.02 18.39
N GLN A 4 -35.49 13.02 19.42
CA GLN A 4 -34.40 12.07 19.56
C GLN A 4 -35.05 10.69 19.66
N ILE A 5 -35.13 9.97 18.54
CA ILE A 5 -35.48 8.56 18.55
C ILE A 5 -34.28 7.87 19.20
N SER A 6 -34.46 7.42 20.43
CA SER A 6 -33.51 6.53 21.09
C SER A 6 -33.35 5.28 20.22
N LEU A 7 -32.18 5.13 19.59
CA LEU A 7 -31.84 3.90 18.88
C LEU A 7 -31.88 2.73 19.86
N ASN A 8 -32.36 1.59 19.40
CA ASN A 8 -32.33 0.39 20.22
C ASN A 8 -30.88 -0.18 20.28
N PRO A 9 -30.59 -1.11 21.22
CA PRO A 9 -29.25 -1.69 21.35
C PRO A 9 -28.75 -2.42 20.09
N VAL A 10 -29.65 -3.03 19.31
CA VAL A 10 -29.31 -3.78 18.09
C VAL A 10 -28.87 -2.82 16.97
N GLU A 11 -29.61 -1.73 16.76
CA GLU A 11 -29.27 -0.67 15.81
C GLU A 11 -27.94 -0.01 16.16
N THR A 12 -27.71 0.22 17.45
CA THR A 12 -26.45 0.79 17.95
C THR A 12 -25.27 -0.15 17.65
N ALA A 13 -25.41 -1.44 17.90
CA ALA A 13 -24.38 -2.44 17.63
C ALA A 13 -24.07 -2.54 16.12
N GLU A 14 -25.08 -2.48 15.27
CA GLU A 14 -24.90 -2.52 13.81
C GLU A 14 -24.19 -1.26 13.30
N LEU A 15 -24.53 -0.07 13.80
CA LEU A 15 -23.81 1.17 13.47
C LEU A 15 -22.35 1.14 13.94
N GLN A 16 -22.08 0.59 15.12
CA GLN A 16 -20.72 0.37 15.61
C GLN A 16 -19.93 -0.61 14.72
N LYS A 17 -20.58 -1.65 14.21
CA LYS A 17 -19.97 -2.59 13.26
C LYS A 17 -19.65 -1.93 11.93
N GLN A 18 -20.56 -1.11 11.38
CA GLN A 18 -20.33 -0.34 10.16
C GLN A 18 -19.21 0.68 10.34
N PHE A 19 -19.16 1.34 11.49
CA PHE A 19 -18.07 2.26 11.84
C PHE A 19 -16.73 1.54 11.86
N LEU A 20 -16.62 0.40 12.57
CA LEU A 20 -15.40 -0.40 12.59
C LEU A 20 -15.01 -0.93 11.22
N HIS A 21 -15.98 -1.35 10.40
CA HIS A 21 -15.72 -1.76 9.02
C HIS A 21 -15.10 -0.62 8.23
N SER A 22 -15.67 0.58 8.29
CA SER A 22 -15.11 1.76 7.62
C SER A 22 -13.72 2.12 8.13
N LEU A 23 -13.41 1.98 9.42
CA LEU A 23 -12.06 2.16 9.96
C LEU A 23 -11.06 1.15 9.37
N LYS A 24 -11.47 -0.11 9.23
CA LYS A 24 -10.64 -1.15 8.59
C LYS A 24 -10.35 -0.78 7.14
N LEU A 25 -11.37 -0.35 6.41
CA LEU A 25 -11.17 0.13 5.04
C LEU A 25 -10.27 1.37 5.05
N GLY A 26 -10.49 2.30 5.98
CA GLY A 26 -9.89 3.63 5.99
C GLY A 26 -10.70 4.62 5.15
N THR A 27 -12.00 4.40 4.95
CA THR A 27 -12.86 5.31 4.18
C THR A 27 -13.42 6.42 5.07
N GLY A 28 -13.94 7.47 4.45
CA GLY A 28 -14.58 8.57 5.17
C GLY A 28 -15.94 8.24 5.79
N ARG A 29 -16.52 7.05 5.52
CA ARG A 29 -17.81 6.65 6.11
C ARG A 29 -17.81 6.73 7.63
N ALA A 30 -16.71 6.39 8.30
CA ALA A 30 -16.60 6.51 9.75
C ALA A 30 -16.82 7.96 10.22
N MET A 31 -16.22 8.94 9.54
CA MET A 31 -16.42 10.36 9.85
C MET A 31 -17.87 10.80 9.60
N LEU A 32 -18.49 10.32 8.52
CA LEU A 32 -19.90 10.62 8.24
C LEU A 32 -20.83 10.02 9.30
N LEU A 33 -20.60 8.77 9.71
CA LEU A 33 -21.36 8.11 10.78
C LEU A 33 -21.20 8.85 12.11
N LEU A 34 -19.98 9.25 12.47
CA LEU A 34 -19.70 10.02 13.70
C LEU A 34 -20.46 11.35 13.73
N LYS A 35 -20.56 12.02 12.57
CA LYS A 35 -21.30 13.29 12.45
C LYS A 35 -22.81 13.08 12.50
N ALA A 36 -23.31 12.04 11.84
CA ALA A 36 -24.73 11.74 11.75
C ALA A 36 -25.31 11.20 13.07
N GLN A 37 -24.49 10.48 13.86
CA GLN A 37 -24.92 9.79 15.08
C GLN A 37 -24.10 10.24 16.31
N PRO A 38 -24.15 11.52 16.69
CA PRO A 38 -23.30 12.07 17.76
C PRO A 38 -23.60 11.49 19.15
N GLN A 39 -24.74 10.82 19.33
CA GLN A 39 -25.14 10.16 20.57
C GLN A 39 -24.51 8.77 20.76
N ILE A 40 -24.01 8.14 19.70
CA ILE A 40 -23.39 6.81 19.79
C ILE A 40 -21.94 6.96 20.21
N ASP A 41 -21.52 6.14 21.18
CA ASP A 41 -20.12 6.03 21.57
C ASP A 41 -19.37 5.06 20.65
N PHE A 42 -18.41 5.59 19.89
CA PHE A 42 -17.52 4.83 19.01
C PHE A 42 -16.09 4.68 19.58
N SER A 43 -15.88 5.03 20.85
CA SER A 43 -14.55 5.10 21.47
C SER A 43 -13.81 3.76 21.45
N ALA A 44 -14.54 2.65 21.64
CA ALA A 44 -13.95 1.32 21.59
C ALA A 44 -13.36 1.01 20.20
N GLN A 45 -14.09 1.36 19.13
CA GLN A 45 -13.67 1.14 17.75
C GLN A 45 -12.50 2.07 17.37
N ILE A 46 -12.57 3.35 17.75
CA ILE A 46 -11.47 4.31 17.55
C ILE A 46 -10.21 3.80 18.25
N LEU A 47 -10.32 3.42 19.54
CA LEU A 47 -9.17 2.95 20.31
C LEU A 47 -8.56 1.66 19.72
N ALA A 48 -9.40 0.73 19.25
CA ALA A 48 -8.93 -0.48 18.59
C ALA A 48 -8.13 -0.15 17.32
N ALA A 49 -8.60 0.81 16.53
CA ALA A 49 -7.92 1.26 15.32
C ALA A 49 -6.70 2.15 15.58
N THR A 50 -6.59 2.83 16.73
CA THR A 50 -5.40 3.61 17.09
C THR A 50 -4.25 2.74 17.57
N VAL A 51 -4.55 1.64 18.26
CA VAL A 51 -3.52 0.71 18.78
C VAL A 51 -3.02 -0.26 17.71
N ASN A 52 -3.89 -0.63 16.76
CA ASN A 52 -3.55 -1.55 15.69
C ASN A 52 -3.64 -0.82 14.35
N ASN A 53 -2.53 -0.74 13.61
CA ASN A 53 -2.58 -0.22 12.26
C ASN A 53 -3.40 -1.19 11.37
N LEU A 54 -4.55 -0.71 10.88
CA LEU A 54 -5.52 -1.48 10.10
C LEU A 54 -5.29 -1.40 8.58
N ALA A 55 -4.22 -0.75 8.13
CA ALA A 55 -3.83 -0.75 6.72
C ALA A 55 -3.55 -2.16 6.20
N TYR A 56 -3.80 -2.38 4.91
CA TYR A 56 -3.56 -3.67 4.28
C TYR A 56 -2.06 -3.91 4.15
N ASP A 57 -1.37 -2.98 3.49
CA ASP A 57 0.08 -2.96 3.36
C ASP A 57 0.63 -1.78 4.15
N ARG A 58 0.93 -2.03 5.42
CA ARG A 58 1.40 -1.00 6.36
C ARG A 58 2.76 -0.42 5.95
N GLN A 59 3.56 -1.19 5.21
CA GLN A 59 4.86 -0.73 4.71
C GLN A 59 4.69 0.34 3.62
N CYS A 60 3.68 0.18 2.77
CA CYS A 60 3.41 1.12 1.68
C CYS A 60 2.41 2.23 2.03
N GLU A 61 1.41 1.94 2.88
CA GLU A 61 0.36 2.88 3.27
C GLU A 61 0.72 3.72 4.50
N GLY A 62 1.68 3.25 5.32
CA GLY A 62 2.14 3.95 6.51
C GLY A 62 1.09 4.08 7.61
N SER A 63 1.17 5.18 8.35
CA SER A 63 0.35 5.49 9.52
C SER A 63 -0.97 6.16 9.15
N ARG A 64 -2.07 5.77 9.81
CA ARG A 64 -3.39 6.40 9.67
C ARG A 64 -3.67 7.47 10.75
N ALA A 65 -2.63 7.98 11.41
CA ALA A 65 -2.76 8.84 12.58
C ALA A 65 -3.53 10.14 12.31
N GLU A 66 -3.32 10.82 11.17
CA GLU A 66 -4.06 12.04 10.82
C GLU A 66 -5.57 11.79 10.75
N TYR A 67 -5.95 10.72 10.04
CA TYR A 67 -7.34 10.29 9.90
C TYR A 67 -7.96 9.97 11.26
N LEU A 68 -7.28 9.16 12.08
CA LEU A 68 -7.74 8.79 13.41
C LEU A 68 -7.81 9.99 14.36
N TYR A 69 -6.85 10.91 14.28
CA TYR A 69 -6.85 12.15 15.04
C TYR A 69 -8.09 13.00 14.71
N SER A 70 -8.47 13.10 13.43
CA SER A 70 -9.67 13.82 13.02
C SER A 70 -10.95 13.24 13.66
N LEU A 71 -11.04 11.92 13.78
CA LEU A 71 -12.15 11.23 14.45
C LEU A 71 -12.13 11.48 15.96
N ILE A 72 -10.96 11.38 16.61
CA ILE A 72 -10.79 11.66 18.04
C ILE A 72 -11.21 13.10 18.35
N LYS A 73 -10.78 14.08 17.56
CA LYS A 73 -11.11 15.51 17.73
C LYS A 73 -12.61 15.77 17.66
N ARG A 74 -13.36 14.95 16.92
CA ARG A 74 -14.82 15.05 16.77
C ARG A 74 -15.60 14.19 17.77
N SER A 75 -14.95 13.23 18.42
CA SER A 75 -15.55 12.36 19.42
C SER A 75 -15.94 13.14 20.68
N ARG A 76 -17.06 12.76 21.31
CA ARG A 76 -17.45 13.30 22.64
C ARG A 76 -16.55 12.80 23.76
N GLN A 77 -15.87 11.68 23.54
CA GLN A 77 -14.93 11.05 24.47
C GLN A 77 -13.47 11.43 24.16
N LYS A 78 -13.25 12.56 23.46
CA LYS A 78 -11.92 13.02 23.03
C LYS A 78 -10.87 12.95 24.14
N ASP A 79 -11.16 13.53 25.31
CA ASP A 79 -10.18 13.65 26.39
C ASP A 79 -9.84 12.28 27.01
N ASP A 80 -10.83 11.40 27.14
CA ASP A 80 -10.64 10.03 27.58
C ASP A 80 -9.82 9.22 26.57
N LEU A 81 -10.11 9.37 25.28
CA LEU A 81 -9.35 8.73 24.20
C LEU A 81 -7.89 9.18 24.22
N ILE A 82 -7.62 10.49 24.28
CA ILE A 82 -6.26 11.04 24.35
C ILE A 82 -5.50 10.44 25.54
N ARG A 83 -6.10 10.47 26.73
CA ARG A 83 -5.49 9.91 27.96
C ARG A 83 -5.15 8.42 27.79
N VAL A 84 -6.09 7.63 27.27
CA VAL A 84 -5.89 6.19 27.09
C VAL A 84 -4.83 5.90 26.02
N ILE A 85 -4.82 6.65 24.92
CA ILE A 85 -3.83 6.50 23.83
C ILE A 85 -2.43 6.83 24.35
N MET A 86 -2.23 7.94 25.07
CA MET A 86 -0.94 8.29 25.68
C MET A 86 -0.46 7.22 26.67
N LYS A 87 -1.37 6.63 27.45
CA LYS A 87 -1.07 5.50 28.35
C LYS A 87 -0.65 4.25 27.57
N LYS A 88 -1.35 3.91 26.47
CA LYS A 88 -1.03 2.77 25.61
C LYS A 88 0.33 2.93 24.94
N PHE A 89 0.61 4.10 24.37
CA PHE A 89 1.91 4.46 23.80
C PHE A 89 3.04 4.28 24.84
N SER A 90 2.86 4.84 26.03
CA SER A 90 3.85 4.75 27.13
C SER A 90 4.18 3.32 27.57
N ALA A 91 3.24 2.38 27.41
CA ALA A 91 3.36 1.00 27.86
C ALA A 91 3.78 0.02 26.75
N LYS A 92 3.72 0.43 25.48
CA LYS A 92 4.02 -0.45 24.34
C LYS A 92 5.53 -0.61 24.18
N LYS A 93 5.97 -1.87 24.23
CA LYS A 93 7.38 -2.26 24.18
C LYS A 93 7.90 -2.49 22.76
N GLN A 94 7.13 -3.27 21.99
CA GLN A 94 7.47 -3.69 20.63
C GLN A 94 7.37 -2.54 19.64
N ASN A 95 8.36 -2.43 18.77
CA ASN A 95 8.35 -1.60 17.58
C ASN A 95 7.63 -2.35 16.44
N ASP A 96 6.33 -2.13 16.35
CA ASP A 96 5.52 -2.56 15.22
C ASP A 96 4.80 -1.35 14.62
N TYR A 97 4.08 -1.56 13.51
CA TYR A 97 3.28 -0.51 12.86
C TYR A 97 2.20 0.14 13.75
N GLY A 98 1.82 -0.50 14.86
CA GLY A 98 0.97 0.13 15.87
C GLY A 98 1.75 1.13 16.73
N MET A 99 3.05 0.92 16.93
CA MET A 99 3.95 1.86 17.60
C MET A 99 4.19 3.12 16.75
N ASP A 100 4.63 2.96 15.49
CA ASP A 100 3.99 3.58 14.31
C ASP A 100 3.01 4.71 14.61
N GLN A 101 1.77 4.26 14.48
CA GLN A 101 0.59 5.07 14.53
C GLN A 101 0.36 5.73 15.89
N LEU A 102 0.70 5.07 16.99
CA LEU A 102 0.56 5.66 18.33
C LEU A 102 1.50 6.85 18.51
N SER A 103 2.71 6.79 17.99
CA SER A 103 3.66 7.89 18.09
C SER A 103 3.21 9.10 17.30
N ASP A 104 2.80 8.90 16.05
CA ASP A 104 2.27 9.98 15.22
C ASP A 104 1.03 10.62 15.86
N LEU A 105 0.17 9.82 16.49
CA LEU A 105 -0.98 10.34 17.24
C LEU A 105 -0.56 11.21 18.42
N VAL A 106 0.43 10.79 19.20
CA VAL A 106 0.94 11.60 20.33
C VAL A 106 1.64 12.87 19.84
N LEU A 107 2.31 12.81 18.68
CA LEU A 107 2.84 13.99 18.01
C LEU A 107 1.74 14.97 17.56
N TYR A 108 0.62 14.48 17.01
CA TYR A 108 -0.57 15.31 16.76
C TYR A 108 -1.10 15.94 18.04
N PHE A 109 -1.12 15.20 19.16
CA PHE A 109 -1.52 15.76 20.46
C PHE A 109 -0.57 16.86 20.92
N HIS A 110 0.74 16.68 20.75
CA HIS A 110 1.74 17.70 21.07
C HIS A 110 1.55 18.97 20.23
N ARG A 111 1.38 18.83 18.91
CA ARG A 111 1.15 19.96 17.99
C ARG A 111 -0.11 20.76 18.33
N GLU A 112 -1.11 20.11 18.91
CA GLU A 112 -2.36 20.76 19.35
C GLU A 112 -2.33 21.22 20.83
N GLY A 113 -1.16 21.15 21.48
CA GLY A 113 -0.96 21.68 22.82
C GLY A 113 -1.52 20.82 23.96
N VAL A 114 -1.73 19.51 23.73
CA VAL A 114 -2.15 18.59 24.78
C VAL A 114 -1.04 18.48 25.84
N VAL A 115 -1.38 18.82 27.08
CA VAL A 115 -0.47 18.76 28.23
C VAL A 115 0.08 17.34 28.42
N GLY A 116 1.39 17.21 28.61
CA GLY A 116 2.03 15.92 28.86
C GLY A 116 2.42 15.14 27.60
N ALA A 117 2.01 15.57 26.40
CA ALA A 117 2.26 14.82 25.16
C ALA A 117 3.76 14.74 24.82
N LYS A 118 4.46 15.87 24.92
CA LYS A 118 5.92 15.95 24.72
C LYS A 118 6.66 15.09 25.75
N GLU A 119 6.29 15.20 27.02
CA GLU A 119 6.90 14.47 28.12
C GLU A 119 6.70 12.96 27.97
N VAL A 120 5.56 12.53 27.47
CA VAL A 120 5.28 11.11 27.19
C VAL A 120 6.17 10.58 26.05
N LEU A 121 6.36 11.35 24.98
CA LEU A 121 7.27 11.00 23.87
C LEU A 121 8.71 10.85 24.37
N LEU A 122 9.22 11.87 25.07
CA LEU A 122 10.57 11.87 25.63
C LEU A 122 10.78 10.72 26.62
N LYS A 123 9.88 10.51 27.57
CA LYS A 123 9.97 9.39 28.54
C LYS A 123 9.92 8.02 27.88
N ARG A 124 9.18 7.87 26.77
CA ARG A 124 9.15 6.61 26.03
C ARG A 124 10.46 6.39 25.26
N PHE A 125 11.03 7.45 24.72
CA PHE A 125 12.34 7.41 24.09
C PHE A 125 13.46 7.09 25.09
N GLU A 126 13.42 7.65 26.30
CA GLU A 126 14.42 7.35 27.36
C GLU A 126 14.45 5.86 27.75
N LYS A 127 13.30 5.17 27.66
CA LYS A 127 13.21 3.72 27.92
C LYS A 127 13.80 2.86 26.83
N THR A 128 14.16 3.43 25.69
CA THR A 128 14.75 2.69 24.55
C THR A 128 15.92 1.83 25.01
N PHE A 129 15.94 0.58 24.52
CA PHE A 129 16.88 -0.49 24.84
C PHE A 129 16.86 -0.98 26.30
N ASN A 130 15.99 -0.44 27.15
CA ASN A 130 15.80 -0.89 28.53
C ASN A 130 14.51 -1.70 28.66
N ASN A 131 14.49 -2.73 29.52
CA ASN A 131 13.26 -3.47 29.87
C ASN A 131 12.47 -4.05 28.67
N GLY A 132 13.18 -4.36 27.58
CA GLY A 132 12.63 -4.90 26.33
C GLY A 132 11.92 -3.86 25.45
N TYR A 133 12.17 -2.56 25.65
CA TYR A 133 11.67 -1.51 24.78
C TYR A 133 12.63 -1.30 23.60
N GLU A 134 12.10 -1.34 22.38
CA GLU A 134 12.88 -1.06 21.16
C GLU A 134 12.98 0.46 20.88
N LEU A 135 14.01 0.85 20.13
CA LEU A 135 14.20 2.22 19.67
C LEU A 135 13.14 2.58 18.65
N TYR A 136 12.51 3.73 18.89
CA TYR A 136 11.36 4.17 18.15
C TYR A 136 11.30 5.70 18.09
N ALA A 137 10.47 6.25 17.18
CA ALA A 137 10.10 7.67 17.17
C ALA A 137 11.27 8.63 16.92
N ARG A 138 12.34 8.20 16.25
CA ARG A 138 13.47 9.10 15.91
C ARG A 138 13.02 10.28 15.05
N ASP A 139 12.18 10.00 14.05
CA ASP A 139 11.60 11.04 13.19
C ASP A 139 10.69 11.97 14.00
N VAL A 140 9.89 11.42 14.93
CA VAL A 140 9.06 12.23 15.84
C VAL A 140 9.89 13.09 16.81
N LEU A 141 11.05 12.61 17.28
CA LEU A 141 11.95 13.41 18.11
C LEU A 141 12.62 14.53 17.32
N LEU A 142 13.05 14.23 16.09
CA LEU A 142 13.54 15.23 15.14
C LEU A 142 12.49 16.31 14.90
N GLU A 143 11.22 15.94 14.76
CA GLU A 143 10.15 16.93 14.58
C GLU A 143 9.87 17.79 15.81
N ILE A 144 10.05 17.27 17.02
CA ILE A 144 9.75 17.99 18.27
C ILE A 144 10.92 18.82 18.76
N GLU A 145 12.13 18.29 18.64
CA GLU A 145 13.35 18.85 19.25
C GLU A 145 14.39 19.29 18.20
N GLY A 146 14.12 19.08 16.90
CA GLY A 146 15.04 19.44 15.82
C GLY A 146 16.41 18.81 16.01
N MET A 147 17.45 19.65 15.98
CA MET A 147 18.84 19.24 16.17
C MET A 147 19.08 18.55 17.52
N ALA A 148 18.41 18.99 18.59
CA ALA A 148 18.54 18.34 19.90
C ALA A 148 17.95 16.92 19.87
N GLY A 149 16.86 16.71 19.14
CA GLY A 149 16.29 15.39 18.87
C GLY A 149 17.25 14.47 18.13
N LEU A 150 17.95 15.00 17.12
CA LEU A 150 18.97 14.27 16.39
C LEU A 150 20.13 13.84 17.31
N ILE A 151 20.62 14.75 18.14
CA ILE A 151 21.70 14.48 19.09
C ILE A 151 21.30 13.39 20.09
N MET A 152 20.07 13.47 20.62
CA MET A 152 19.51 12.46 21.53
C MET A 152 19.44 11.07 20.85
N ALA A 153 18.97 11.00 19.61
CA ALA A 153 18.92 9.77 18.83
C ALA A 153 20.32 9.19 18.56
N ALA A 154 21.25 10.05 18.12
CA ALA A 154 22.65 9.70 17.87
C ALA A 154 23.32 9.12 19.11
N GLU A 155 23.11 9.73 20.28
CA GLU A 155 23.66 9.23 21.54
C GLU A 155 23.11 7.83 21.89
N LYS A 156 21.80 7.59 21.76
CA LYS A 156 21.20 6.29 22.08
C LYS A 156 21.66 5.17 21.16
N VAL A 157 21.71 5.42 19.84
CA VAL A 157 22.30 4.45 18.90
C VAL A 157 23.78 4.27 19.21
N GLY A 158 24.45 5.37 19.53
CA GLY A 158 25.84 5.47 19.96
C GLY A 158 26.27 4.50 21.06
N GLN A 159 25.35 4.20 21.98
CA GLN A 159 25.55 3.35 23.16
C GLN A 159 25.43 1.84 22.86
N LEU A 160 24.90 1.45 21.70
CA LEU A 160 24.72 0.04 21.34
C LEU A 160 26.06 -0.68 21.05
N PRO A 161 26.12 -2.00 21.23
CA PRO A 161 27.19 -2.82 20.67
C PRO A 161 27.31 -2.63 19.15
N GLU A 162 28.51 -2.71 18.60
CA GLU A 162 28.77 -2.46 17.17
C GLU A 162 27.88 -3.29 16.23
N GLN A 163 27.69 -4.57 16.55
CA GLN A 163 26.85 -5.49 15.77
C GLN A 163 25.38 -5.06 15.72
N GLU A 164 24.83 -4.54 16.82
CA GLU A 164 23.44 -4.07 16.89
C GLU A 164 23.30 -2.66 16.32
N ARG A 165 24.33 -1.83 16.48
CA ARG A 165 24.36 -0.44 15.99
C ARG A 165 24.26 -0.35 14.46
N ALA A 166 24.83 -1.33 13.75
CA ALA A 166 24.81 -1.37 12.28
C ALA A 166 23.39 -1.31 11.69
N ASP A 167 22.39 -1.87 12.39
CA ASP A 167 20.97 -1.83 12.00
C ASP A 167 20.36 -0.41 12.06
N TYR A 168 21.07 0.56 12.64
CA TYR A 168 20.63 1.92 12.88
C TYR A 168 21.50 2.99 12.20
N GLU A 169 22.29 2.60 11.20
CA GLU A 169 23.15 3.48 10.40
C GLU A 169 22.38 4.73 9.94
N ASP A 170 21.30 4.57 9.17
CA ASP A 170 20.34 5.63 8.86
C ASP A 170 20.92 7.00 8.46
N ARG A 171 22.08 7.06 7.78
CA ARG A 171 22.63 8.31 7.24
C ARG A 171 21.61 9.09 6.43
N TRP A 172 20.76 8.39 5.69
CA TRP A 172 19.71 8.99 4.87
C TRP A 172 18.83 9.96 5.68
N ARG A 173 18.58 9.68 6.96
CA ARG A 173 17.81 10.55 7.85
C ARG A 173 18.56 11.85 8.18
N VAL A 174 19.87 11.76 8.41
CA VAL A 174 20.74 12.93 8.66
C VAL A 174 20.87 13.77 7.39
N ASP A 175 21.07 13.12 6.24
CA ASP A 175 21.13 13.77 4.94
C ASP A 175 19.82 14.51 4.61
N ASP A 176 18.67 13.90 4.88
CA ASP A 176 17.36 14.50 4.63
C ASP A 176 17.10 15.68 5.59
N PHE A 177 17.41 15.52 6.88
CA PHE A 177 17.34 16.62 7.85
C PHE A 177 18.22 17.81 7.44
N GLN A 178 19.46 17.57 6.97
CA GLN A 178 20.35 18.62 6.46
C GLN A 178 19.77 19.34 5.24
N LYS A 179 19.11 18.63 4.32
CA LYS A 179 18.48 19.23 3.13
C LYS A 179 17.35 20.17 3.50
N GLU A 180 16.57 19.81 4.51
CA GLU A 180 15.46 20.60 5.03
C GLU A 180 15.95 21.79 5.87
N ASN A 181 17.08 21.66 6.55
CA ASN A 181 17.64 22.64 7.48
C ASN A 181 18.94 23.28 6.97
N LYS A 182 18.87 23.96 5.82
CA LYS A 182 20.05 24.54 5.14
C LYS A 182 20.83 25.60 5.93
N SER A 183 20.23 26.17 6.98
CA SER A 183 20.85 27.18 7.84
C SER A 183 21.75 26.59 8.92
N VAL A 184 21.72 25.27 9.12
CA VAL A 184 22.54 24.56 10.11
C VAL A 184 23.43 23.57 9.37
N ASP A 185 24.72 23.53 9.71
CA ASP A 185 25.60 22.44 9.30
C ASP A 185 25.44 21.29 10.30
N VAL A 186 24.54 20.36 9.95
CA VAL A 186 24.15 19.23 10.81
C VAL A 186 25.34 18.34 11.13
N TYR A 187 26.22 18.12 10.15
CA TYR A 187 27.42 17.29 10.34
C TYR A 187 28.44 17.99 11.22
N ALA A 188 28.62 19.30 11.10
CA ALA A 188 29.47 20.06 12.00
C ALA A 188 28.95 20.01 13.45
N GLU A 189 27.65 20.15 13.66
CA GLU A 189 27.05 20.05 15.00
C GLU A 189 27.20 18.64 15.61
N LEU A 190 27.01 17.58 14.81
CA LEU A 190 27.27 16.20 15.26
C LEU A 190 28.76 15.98 15.58
N THR A 191 29.67 16.55 14.78
CA THR A 191 31.12 16.46 15.01
C THR A 191 31.49 17.11 16.33
N LYS A 192 30.98 18.32 16.58
CA LYS A 192 31.18 19.04 17.84
C LYS A 192 30.64 18.25 19.04
N ALA A 193 29.47 17.64 18.91
CA ALA A 193 28.91 16.80 19.96
C ALA A 193 29.72 15.51 20.18
N ALA A 194 30.33 14.95 19.13
CA ALA A 194 31.20 13.78 19.20
C ALA A 194 32.54 14.04 19.92
N GLU A 195 33.01 15.29 19.98
CA GLU A 195 34.23 15.65 20.74
C GLU A 195 34.08 15.40 22.24
N VAL A 196 32.85 15.51 22.76
CA VAL A 196 32.55 15.40 24.20
C VAL A 196 31.78 14.14 24.57
N ASN A 197 31.17 13.45 23.60
CA ASN A 197 30.37 12.26 23.83
C ASN A 197 30.82 11.08 22.94
N PRO A 198 31.51 10.07 23.51
CA PRO A 198 31.96 8.88 22.77
C PRO A 198 30.82 8.12 22.07
N ALA A 199 29.61 8.13 22.62
CA ALA A 199 28.47 7.47 21.99
C ALA A 199 28.10 8.16 20.67
N ILE A 200 28.03 9.50 20.67
CA ILE A 200 27.76 10.28 19.46
C ILE A 200 28.87 10.07 18.43
N LYS A 201 30.14 10.04 18.87
CA LYS A 201 31.27 9.72 17.98
C LYS A 201 31.07 8.38 17.28
N ASN A 202 30.73 7.34 18.03
CA ASN A 202 30.53 6.01 17.46
C ASN A 202 29.33 5.97 16.48
N TYR A 203 28.30 6.81 16.67
CA TYR A 203 27.22 6.96 15.69
C TYR A 203 27.67 7.73 14.44
N LEU A 204 28.42 8.82 14.62
CA LEU A 204 28.97 9.62 13.51
C LEU A 204 29.90 8.77 12.63
N ASP A 205 30.78 7.99 13.24
CA ASP A 205 31.69 7.08 12.53
C ASP A 205 30.90 6.04 11.71
N LEU A 206 29.80 5.51 12.26
CA LEU A 206 28.92 4.58 11.54
C LEU A 206 28.32 5.23 10.29
N ILE A 207 27.70 6.41 10.41
CA ILE A 207 27.04 7.05 9.25
C ILE A 207 28.05 7.57 8.21
N LEU A 208 29.28 7.86 8.63
CA LEU A 208 30.36 8.25 7.72
C LEU A 208 31.05 7.06 7.06
N SER A 209 30.91 5.85 7.61
CA SER A 209 31.47 4.62 7.03
C SER A 209 30.79 4.18 5.73
N VAL A 210 29.55 4.64 5.50
CA VAL A 210 28.81 4.34 4.26
C VAL A 210 28.92 5.48 3.28
N GLU A 211 28.95 5.17 1.99
CA GLU A 211 28.92 6.19 0.94
C GLU A 211 27.59 6.97 0.93
N PRO A 212 27.62 8.30 0.69
CA PRO A 212 26.40 9.08 0.54
C PRO A 212 25.50 8.48 -0.53
N ARG A 213 24.19 8.48 -0.29
CA ARG A 213 23.21 7.95 -1.23
C ARG A 213 23.32 8.75 -2.54
N LYS A 214 23.91 8.14 -3.57
CA LYS A 214 23.97 8.76 -4.90
C LYS A 214 22.55 9.01 -5.38
N LYS A 215 22.26 10.25 -5.82
CA LYS A 215 20.98 10.54 -6.50
C LYS A 215 20.83 9.54 -7.63
N TYR A 216 19.75 8.74 -7.57
CA TYR A 216 19.43 7.80 -8.64
C TYR A 216 19.17 8.60 -9.92
N ARG A 217 20.20 8.74 -10.76
CA ARG A 217 20.02 9.23 -12.12
C ARG A 217 19.44 8.06 -12.89
N ARG A 218 18.20 8.19 -13.37
CA ARG A 218 17.65 7.26 -14.35
C ARG A 218 18.59 7.27 -15.56
N SER A 219 19.45 6.25 -15.65
CA SER A 219 20.24 6.02 -16.85
C SER A 219 19.28 5.72 -18.00
N LYS A 220 19.69 6.02 -19.24
CA LYS A 220 18.94 5.52 -20.40
C LYS A 220 18.95 3.99 -20.31
N ILE A 221 17.77 3.42 -20.15
CA ILE A 221 17.58 1.99 -20.03
C ILE A 221 17.82 1.38 -21.41
N ALA A 222 18.92 0.64 -21.58
CA ALA A 222 19.18 -0.08 -22.82
C ALA A 222 18.16 -1.21 -23.00
N PRO A 223 17.68 -1.48 -24.23
CA PRO A 223 16.87 -2.66 -24.50
C PRO A 223 17.58 -3.95 -24.09
N TYR A 224 16.84 -5.04 -23.91
CA TYR A 224 17.47 -6.36 -23.77
C TYR A 224 18.04 -6.80 -25.13
N THR A 225 19.16 -7.52 -25.10
CA THR A 225 19.60 -8.35 -26.22
C THR A 225 19.07 -9.78 -26.06
N LEU A 226 19.21 -10.62 -27.08
CA LEU A 226 18.94 -12.06 -26.94
C LEU A 226 19.83 -12.68 -25.85
N ALA A 227 21.12 -12.33 -25.83
CA ALA A 227 22.08 -12.82 -24.85
C ALA A 227 21.70 -12.42 -23.42
N ASP A 228 21.21 -11.20 -23.21
CA ASP A 228 20.74 -10.76 -21.89
C ASP A 228 19.56 -11.63 -21.39
N VAL A 229 18.67 -12.05 -22.30
CA VAL A 229 17.53 -12.90 -21.94
C VAL A 229 18.00 -14.32 -21.65
N GLU A 230 18.91 -14.85 -22.45
CA GLU A 230 19.52 -16.17 -22.20
C GLU A 230 20.29 -16.20 -20.88
N GLU A 231 21.04 -15.14 -20.55
CA GLU A 231 21.72 -14.99 -19.25
C GLU A 231 20.72 -15.06 -18.09
N ILE A 232 19.62 -14.30 -18.15
CA ILE A 232 18.56 -14.34 -17.11
C ILE A 232 17.90 -15.72 -17.01
N VAL A 233 17.80 -16.47 -18.10
CA VAL A 233 17.25 -17.84 -18.12
C VAL A 233 18.24 -18.85 -17.54
N ASP A 234 19.53 -18.62 -17.73
CA ASP A 234 20.62 -19.48 -17.27
C ASP A 234 20.99 -19.21 -15.79
N GLU A 235 20.65 -18.03 -15.28
CA GLU A 235 20.82 -17.66 -13.88
C GLU A 235 20.00 -18.58 -12.95
N ASP A 236 20.67 -19.19 -11.97
CA ASP A 236 20.03 -19.91 -10.85
C ASP A 236 19.48 -18.93 -9.80
N ASP A 237 18.71 -17.95 -10.26
CA ASP A 237 17.99 -17.03 -9.37
C ASP A 237 16.54 -17.48 -9.20
N ARG A 238 16.08 -17.43 -7.95
CA ARG A 238 14.70 -17.77 -7.57
C ARG A 238 13.69 -16.70 -8.02
N PHE A 239 14.16 -15.53 -8.47
CA PHE A 239 13.34 -14.35 -8.74
C PHE A 239 13.63 -13.64 -10.07
N SER A 240 13.79 -14.40 -11.17
CA SER A 240 13.93 -13.84 -12.51
C SER A 240 12.83 -12.81 -12.83
N ARG A 241 13.23 -11.68 -13.43
CA ARG A 241 12.32 -10.57 -13.76
C ARG A 241 12.73 -9.86 -15.05
N PHE A 242 11.76 -9.66 -15.93
CA PHE A 242 11.92 -8.80 -17.10
C PHE A 242 11.28 -7.43 -16.89
N TRP A 243 12.02 -6.38 -17.28
CA TRP A 243 11.54 -5.00 -17.24
C TRP A 243 10.84 -4.63 -18.57
N PRO A 244 9.54 -4.25 -18.55
CA PRO A 244 8.81 -3.90 -19.78
C PRO A 244 9.49 -2.80 -20.61
N SER A 245 10.13 -1.83 -19.94
CA SER A 245 10.85 -0.73 -20.60
C SER A 245 12.07 -1.20 -21.40
N ARG A 246 12.70 -2.32 -21.01
CA ARG A 246 13.80 -2.92 -21.77
C ARG A 246 13.28 -3.76 -22.94
N ILE A 247 12.14 -4.43 -22.76
CA ILE A 247 11.52 -5.24 -23.81
C ILE A 247 10.98 -4.37 -24.95
N ALA A 248 10.39 -3.21 -24.62
CA ALA A 248 9.77 -2.31 -25.61
C ALA A 248 10.71 -1.83 -26.72
N GLY A 249 12.03 -1.82 -26.48
CA GLY A 249 13.03 -1.42 -27.45
C GLY A 249 13.76 -2.58 -28.15
N MET A 250 13.35 -3.83 -27.93
CA MET A 250 13.99 -4.99 -28.54
C MET A 250 13.65 -5.11 -30.03
N ASN A 251 14.56 -5.73 -30.78
CA ASN A 251 14.32 -6.11 -32.17
C ASN A 251 13.23 -7.20 -32.23
N PRO A 252 12.17 -7.05 -33.05
CA PRO A 252 11.16 -8.09 -33.25
C PRO A 252 11.73 -9.46 -33.62
N ALA A 253 12.83 -9.51 -34.38
CA ALA A 253 13.47 -10.77 -34.76
C ALA A 253 14.06 -11.52 -33.55
N ASP A 254 14.54 -10.81 -32.53
CA ASP A 254 15.05 -11.44 -31.31
C ASP A 254 13.91 -11.90 -30.40
N ILE A 255 12.80 -11.15 -30.34
CA ILE A 255 11.57 -11.60 -29.67
C ILE A 255 11.05 -12.90 -30.32
N GLU A 256 11.11 -12.99 -31.64
CA GLU A 256 10.74 -14.21 -32.37
C GLU A 256 11.65 -15.40 -32.01
N LYS A 257 12.96 -15.19 -31.92
CA LYS A 257 13.91 -16.24 -31.48
C LYS A 257 13.61 -16.69 -30.06
N ILE A 258 13.38 -15.77 -29.12
CA ILE A 258 13.01 -16.08 -27.73
C ILE A 258 11.74 -16.94 -27.69
N ALA A 259 10.75 -16.63 -28.53
CA ALA A 259 9.52 -17.43 -28.61
C ALA A 259 9.78 -18.85 -29.13
N ARG A 260 10.67 -19.01 -30.11
CA ARG A 260 11.08 -20.34 -30.62
C ARG A 260 11.82 -21.14 -29.54
N LEU A 261 12.71 -20.49 -28.79
CA LEU A 261 13.41 -21.09 -27.64
C LEU A 261 12.41 -21.55 -26.57
N ALA A 262 11.45 -20.68 -26.20
CA ALA A 262 10.41 -21.00 -25.22
C ALA A 262 9.60 -22.25 -25.59
N LEU A 263 9.25 -22.42 -26.87
CA LEU A 263 8.49 -23.57 -27.35
C LEU A 263 9.34 -24.86 -27.39
N ALA A 264 10.61 -24.74 -27.77
CA ALA A 264 11.53 -25.87 -27.90
C ALA A 264 12.13 -26.33 -26.56
N GLU A 265 12.15 -25.47 -25.54
CA GLU A 265 12.72 -25.75 -24.23
C GLU A 265 12.00 -26.92 -23.53
N LYS A 266 12.82 -27.81 -22.98
CA LYS A 266 12.41 -29.06 -22.30
C LYS A 266 12.64 -29.00 -20.80
N ASP A 267 13.57 -28.18 -20.33
CA ASP A 267 13.75 -27.92 -18.92
C ASP A 267 12.61 -27.03 -18.39
N ASP A 268 11.91 -27.50 -17.38
CA ASP A 268 10.71 -26.83 -16.89
C ASP A 268 10.99 -25.46 -16.25
N ASN A 269 12.15 -25.28 -15.61
CA ASN A 269 12.54 -24.03 -14.96
C ASN A 269 12.92 -22.98 -16.01
N ARG A 270 13.75 -23.36 -16.98
CA ARG A 270 14.12 -22.48 -18.10
C ARG A 270 12.90 -22.07 -18.91
N LYS A 271 12.00 -23.03 -19.19
CA LYS A 271 10.76 -22.79 -19.92
C LYS A 271 9.86 -21.80 -19.17
N ASP A 272 9.79 -21.89 -17.84
CA ASP A 272 9.06 -20.94 -17.00
C ASP A 272 9.56 -19.51 -17.22
N ILE A 273 10.88 -19.30 -17.17
CA ILE A 273 11.51 -17.98 -17.34
C ILE A 273 11.33 -17.46 -18.77
N TYR A 274 11.47 -18.32 -19.78
CA TYR A 274 11.18 -17.94 -21.17
C TYR A 274 9.72 -17.50 -21.35
N LEU A 275 8.75 -18.18 -20.72
CA LEU A 275 7.34 -17.80 -20.80
C LEU A 275 7.07 -16.51 -20.01
N LEU A 276 7.73 -16.30 -18.87
CA LEU A 276 7.64 -15.07 -18.07
C LEU A 276 7.99 -13.82 -18.91
N PHE A 277 8.90 -13.93 -19.88
CA PHE A 277 9.19 -12.84 -20.82
C PHE A 277 7.92 -12.32 -21.52
N PHE A 278 7.04 -13.24 -21.93
CA PHE A 278 5.78 -12.94 -22.62
C PHE A 278 4.65 -12.49 -21.69
N ASP A 279 4.85 -12.46 -20.37
CA ASP A 279 3.93 -11.73 -19.49
C ASP A 279 3.92 -10.24 -19.82
N LYS A 280 5.04 -9.71 -20.33
CA LYS A 280 5.28 -8.28 -20.53
C LYS A 280 5.18 -7.84 -21.99
N THR A 281 5.07 -8.78 -22.93
CA THR A 281 4.99 -8.50 -24.36
C THR A 281 4.18 -9.56 -25.08
N LYS A 282 3.57 -9.20 -26.21
CA LYS A 282 2.76 -10.12 -27.01
C LYS A 282 3.64 -11.23 -27.60
N PHE A 283 3.19 -12.49 -27.48
CA PHE A 283 3.83 -13.63 -28.14
C PHE A 283 3.76 -13.45 -29.67
N PRO A 284 4.85 -13.68 -30.42
CA PRO A 284 4.93 -13.31 -31.83
C PRO A 284 4.25 -14.30 -32.79
N PHE A 285 3.86 -15.49 -32.32
CA PHE A 285 3.19 -16.51 -33.13
C PHE A 285 1.71 -16.65 -32.80
N ASP A 286 1.08 -17.65 -33.43
CA ASP A 286 -0.24 -18.13 -33.05
C ASP A 286 -0.28 -18.54 -31.58
N TYR A 287 -1.40 -18.24 -30.91
CA TYR A 287 -1.54 -18.43 -29.46
C TYR A 287 -2.01 -19.83 -29.07
N ALA A 288 -2.33 -20.72 -30.01
CA ALA A 288 -2.82 -22.07 -29.71
C ALA A 288 -1.91 -22.86 -28.75
N PRO A 289 -0.56 -22.84 -28.88
CA PRO A 289 0.32 -23.52 -27.93
C PRO A 289 0.17 -22.99 -26.49
N LEU A 290 0.01 -21.67 -26.34
CA LEU A 290 -0.21 -21.04 -25.03
C LEU A 290 -1.58 -21.41 -24.48
N LEU A 291 -2.61 -21.46 -25.34
CA LEU A 291 -3.96 -21.83 -24.94
C LEU A 291 -4.05 -23.28 -24.45
N GLU A 292 -3.40 -24.21 -25.14
CA GLU A 292 -3.31 -25.61 -24.69
C GLU A 292 -2.62 -25.71 -23.32
N MET A 293 -1.54 -24.95 -23.11
CA MET A 293 -0.88 -24.87 -21.81
C MET A 293 -1.80 -24.29 -20.72
N ALA A 294 -2.51 -23.20 -21.02
CA ALA A 294 -3.41 -22.53 -20.09
C ALA A 294 -4.65 -23.38 -19.69
N ARG A 295 -5.05 -24.34 -20.53
CA ARG A 295 -6.17 -25.28 -20.27
C ARG A 295 -5.88 -26.29 -19.17
N GLN A 296 -4.62 -26.49 -18.79
CA GLN A 296 -4.21 -27.44 -17.77
C GLN A 296 -4.84 -27.15 -16.38
N LYS A 297 -4.88 -28.19 -15.52
CA LYS A 297 -5.76 -28.20 -14.33
C LYS A 297 -5.29 -27.31 -13.17
N SER A 298 -3.99 -27.13 -12.94
CA SER A 298 -3.49 -26.53 -11.69
C SER A 298 -2.28 -25.62 -11.85
N ILE A 299 -2.51 -24.30 -11.78
CA ILE A 299 -1.45 -23.27 -11.73
C ILE A 299 -0.53 -23.44 -10.50
N LYS A 300 -1.08 -23.85 -9.34
CA LYS A 300 -0.30 -24.01 -8.09
C LYS A 300 0.88 -25.00 -8.19
N LYS A 301 0.88 -25.84 -9.21
CA LYS A 301 1.93 -26.86 -9.45
C LYS A 301 2.76 -26.57 -10.70
N ASN A 302 2.39 -25.56 -11.48
CA ASN A 302 3.05 -25.24 -12.73
C ASN A 302 2.89 -23.74 -13.06
N ARG A 303 3.96 -22.98 -12.80
CA ARG A 303 4.05 -21.54 -13.08
C ARG A 303 3.97 -21.22 -14.58
N GLN A 304 4.34 -22.17 -15.46
CA GLN A 304 4.21 -22.02 -16.91
C GLN A 304 2.74 -21.78 -17.31
N ILE A 305 1.77 -22.36 -16.58
CA ILE A 305 0.35 -22.11 -16.84
C ILE A 305 0.00 -20.65 -16.55
N LEU A 306 0.54 -20.05 -15.48
CA LEU A 306 0.33 -18.64 -15.15
C LEU A 306 0.91 -17.74 -16.24
N HIS A 307 2.14 -18.03 -16.69
CA HIS A 307 2.79 -17.25 -17.74
C HIS A 307 2.09 -17.41 -19.09
N ALA A 308 1.60 -18.61 -19.43
CA ALA A 308 0.77 -18.80 -20.61
C ALA A 308 -0.53 -17.98 -20.54
N VAL A 309 -1.19 -17.94 -19.37
CA VAL A 309 -2.40 -17.13 -19.16
C VAL A 309 -2.09 -15.63 -19.28
N ASN A 310 -0.99 -15.16 -18.69
CA ASN A 310 -0.57 -13.77 -18.82
C ASN A 310 -0.20 -13.42 -20.27
N ALA A 311 0.51 -14.29 -20.98
CA ALA A 311 0.83 -14.09 -22.40
C ALA A 311 -0.43 -14.05 -23.28
N LEU A 312 -1.42 -14.91 -23.00
CA LEU A 312 -2.73 -14.91 -23.67
C LEU A 312 -3.51 -13.61 -23.43
N SER A 313 -3.26 -12.87 -22.35
CA SER A 313 -3.94 -11.60 -22.10
C SER A 313 -3.68 -10.56 -23.20
N HIS A 314 -2.61 -10.70 -23.99
CA HIS A 314 -2.28 -9.84 -25.14
C HIS A 314 -3.05 -10.19 -26.43
N PHE A 315 -3.91 -11.20 -26.40
CA PHE A 315 -4.65 -11.70 -27.55
C PHE A 315 -6.17 -11.54 -27.39
N LYS A 316 -6.84 -11.44 -28.52
CA LYS A 316 -8.30 -11.52 -28.64
C LYS A 316 -8.68 -12.86 -29.27
N GLY A 317 -9.58 -13.61 -28.64
CA GLY A 317 -10.05 -14.92 -29.10
C GLY A 317 -11.24 -15.44 -28.28
N ASP A 318 -12.27 -15.96 -28.96
CA ASP A 318 -13.47 -16.49 -28.30
C ASP A 318 -13.19 -17.71 -27.41
N ASP A 319 -12.17 -18.48 -27.76
CA ASP A 319 -11.68 -19.62 -26.98
C ASP A 319 -10.88 -19.20 -25.74
N ILE A 320 -10.16 -18.08 -25.79
CA ILE A 320 -9.54 -17.43 -24.62
C ILE A 320 -10.62 -16.97 -23.65
N ARG A 321 -11.66 -16.30 -24.17
CA ARG A 321 -12.82 -15.89 -23.37
C ARG A 321 -13.52 -17.09 -22.73
N THR A 322 -13.79 -18.13 -23.51
CA THR A 322 -14.41 -19.37 -23.05
C THR A 322 -13.60 -20.01 -21.92
N LEU A 323 -12.27 -20.00 -22.02
CA LEU A 323 -11.38 -20.47 -20.95
C LEU A 323 -11.55 -19.63 -19.67
N ALA A 324 -11.55 -18.30 -19.77
CA ALA A 324 -11.71 -17.40 -18.63
C ALA A 324 -13.03 -17.69 -17.88
N LEU A 325 -14.16 -17.67 -18.60
CA LEU A 325 -15.49 -17.92 -18.03
C LEU A 325 -15.60 -19.31 -17.37
N LYS A 326 -15.05 -20.35 -18.01
CA LYS A 326 -15.00 -21.70 -17.45
C LYS A 326 -14.24 -21.76 -16.12
N LYS A 327 -13.18 -20.96 -15.97
CA LYS A 327 -12.39 -20.89 -14.73
C LYS A 327 -13.11 -20.07 -13.65
N PHE A 328 -13.78 -18.98 -14.02
CA PHE A 328 -14.59 -18.15 -13.10
C PHE A 328 -15.76 -18.91 -12.48
N ALA A 329 -16.37 -19.84 -13.22
CA ALA A 329 -17.44 -20.69 -12.70
C ALA A 329 -16.98 -21.72 -11.65
N ARG A 330 -15.68 -22.06 -11.61
CA ARG A 330 -15.15 -23.18 -10.81
C ARG A 330 -14.33 -22.76 -9.60
N LYS A 331 -13.74 -21.57 -9.63
CA LYS A 331 -12.85 -21.06 -8.59
C LYS A 331 -13.55 -19.98 -7.78
N LYS A 332 -13.33 -19.98 -6.46
CA LYS A 332 -13.79 -18.91 -5.57
C LYS A 332 -13.07 -17.58 -5.88
N THR A 333 -11.75 -17.63 -6.04
CA THR A 333 -10.90 -16.45 -6.30
C THR A 333 -10.07 -16.72 -7.57
N PRO A 334 -10.61 -16.45 -8.78
CA PRO A 334 -9.95 -16.77 -10.04
C PRO A 334 -8.98 -15.68 -10.52
N TRP A 335 -8.20 -15.09 -9.61
CA TRP A 335 -7.36 -13.92 -9.91
C TRP A 335 -6.41 -14.14 -11.08
N GLU A 336 -5.89 -15.36 -11.24
CA GLU A 336 -4.92 -15.69 -12.29
C GLU A 336 -5.51 -15.52 -13.69
N TYR A 337 -6.82 -15.69 -13.83
CA TYR A 337 -7.50 -15.72 -15.13
C TYR A 337 -8.22 -14.42 -15.47
N LEU A 338 -8.28 -13.45 -14.56
CA LEU A 338 -8.95 -12.16 -14.80
C LEU A 338 -8.37 -11.45 -16.02
N ARG A 339 -7.04 -11.47 -16.16
CA ARG A 339 -6.33 -10.81 -17.25
C ARG A 339 -6.74 -11.29 -18.64
N LEU A 340 -7.28 -12.50 -18.76
CA LEU A 340 -7.79 -12.99 -20.05
C LEU A 340 -8.94 -12.13 -20.58
N LEU A 341 -9.69 -11.45 -19.71
CA LEU A 341 -10.74 -10.51 -20.14
C LEU A 341 -10.21 -9.15 -20.58
N ILE A 342 -8.94 -8.78 -20.37
CA ILE A 342 -8.43 -7.44 -20.75
C ILE A 342 -8.71 -7.13 -22.23
N ASN A 343 -8.45 -8.07 -23.14
CA ASN A 343 -8.72 -7.94 -24.57
C ASN A 343 -9.96 -8.73 -25.05
N ASN A 344 -10.68 -9.38 -24.12
CA ASN A 344 -11.80 -10.28 -24.42
C ASN A 344 -13.08 -9.96 -23.61
N TYR A 345 -13.13 -8.78 -22.99
CA TYR A 345 -14.30 -8.27 -22.29
C TYR A 345 -15.45 -8.04 -23.26
N GLN A 346 -16.66 -8.38 -22.84
CA GLN A 346 -17.90 -8.17 -23.60
C GLN A 346 -18.98 -7.55 -22.70
N ALA A 347 -19.95 -6.88 -23.31
CA ALA A 347 -21.10 -6.32 -22.59
C ALA A 347 -21.77 -7.39 -21.71
N GLY A 348 -22.09 -7.05 -20.47
CA GLY A 348 -22.61 -7.97 -19.46
C GLY A 348 -21.56 -8.67 -18.61
N ASP A 349 -20.26 -8.63 -18.96
CA ASP A 349 -19.19 -9.23 -18.15
C ASP A 349 -19.04 -8.55 -16.78
N ALA A 350 -19.44 -7.27 -16.65
CA ALA A 350 -19.51 -6.59 -15.36
C ALA A 350 -20.29 -7.39 -14.31
N LYS A 351 -21.39 -8.06 -14.70
CA LYS A 351 -22.18 -8.90 -13.78
C LYS A 351 -21.38 -10.10 -13.28
N ILE A 352 -20.61 -10.73 -14.16
CA ILE A 352 -19.74 -11.87 -13.83
C ILE A 352 -18.63 -11.41 -12.86
N LEU A 353 -18.03 -10.25 -13.12
CA LEU A 353 -17.01 -9.67 -12.23
C LEU A 353 -17.60 -9.33 -10.86
N LEU A 354 -18.80 -8.77 -10.80
CA LEU A 354 -19.52 -8.50 -9.55
C LEU A 354 -19.74 -9.80 -8.75
N GLU A 355 -20.21 -10.86 -9.40
CA GLU A 355 -20.39 -12.16 -8.72
C GLU A 355 -19.07 -12.71 -8.16
N ILE A 356 -17.95 -12.56 -8.89
CA ILE A 356 -16.63 -12.98 -8.40
C ILE A 356 -16.23 -12.17 -7.15
N ILE A 357 -16.42 -10.85 -7.18
CA ILE A 357 -16.14 -9.96 -6.04
C ILE A 357 -16.98 -10.36 -4.83
N GLN A 358 -18.28 -10.61 -5.02
CA GLN A 358 -19.22 -10.97 -3.95
C GLN A 358 -18.95 -12.34 -3.31
N ARG A 359 -18.27 -13.25 -4.02
CA ARG A 359 -17.83 -14.54 -3.46
C ARG A 359 -16.60 -14.41 -2.56
N SER A 360 -15.90 -13.28 -2.60
CA SER A 360 -14.75 -13.01 -1.74
C SER A 360 -15.20 -12.87 -0.28
N ASP A 361 -14.50 -13.56 0.62
CA ASP A 361 -14.85 -13.65 2.04
C ASP A 361 -13.91 -12.87 2.96
N ASN A 362 -12.82 -12.32 2.42
CA ASN A 362 -11.84 -11.58 3.18
C ASN A 362 -11.06 -10.56 2.32
N PHE A 363 -10.36 -9.66 2.98
CA PHE A 363 -9.61 -8.59 2.32
C PHE A 363 -8.44 -9.07 1.46
N HIS A 364 -7.81 -10.19 1.81
CA HIS A 364 -6.70 -10.74 1.03
C HIS A 364 -7.20 -11.28 -0.32
N HIS A 365 -8.29 -12.05 -0.33
CA HIS A 365 -8.92 -12.49 -1.57
C HIS A 365 -9.45 -11.32 -2.40
N MET A 366 -9.98 -10.27 -1.77
CA MET A 366 -10.36 -9.04 -2.49
C MET A 366 -9.15 -8.38 -3.15
N HIS A 367 -8.03 -8.29 -2.42
CA HIS A 367 -6.79 -7.71 -2.91
C HIS A 367 -6.18 -8.53 -4.07
N ASP A 368 -6.31 -9.85 -4.09
CA ASP A 368 -5.86 -10.67 -5.22
C ASP A 368 -6.63 -10.34 -6.51
N LEU A 369 -7.92 -9.99 -6.40
CA LEU A 369 -8.77 -9.70 -7.55
C LEU A 369 -8.60 -8.28 -8.09
N VAL A 370 -8.34 -7.31 -7.21
CA VAL A 370 -8.50 -5.89 -7.53
C VAL A 370 -7.63 -5.43 -8.70
N ALA A 371 -6.37 -5.89 -8.78
CA ALA A 371 -5.46 -5.51 -9.85
C ALA A 371 -5.96 -5.96 -11.22
N GLY A 372 -6.42 -7.21 -11.34
CA GLY A 372 -6.96 -7.74 -12.59
C GLY A 372 -8.26 -7.04 -13.03
N ILE A 373 -9.12 -6.69 -12.07
CA ILE A 373 -10.38 -5.99 -12.37
C ILE A 373 -10.13 -4.54 -12.79
N ILE A 374 -9.17 -3.85 -12.15
CA ILE A 374 -8.70 -2.53 -12.58
C ILE A 374 -8.15 -2.60 -14.00
N ASP A 375 -7.29 -3.58 -14.32
CA ASP A 375 -6.71 -3.76 -15.65
C ASP A 375 -7.82 -3.94 -16.72
N ILE A 376 -8.85 -4.74 -16.43
CA ILE A 376 -9.99 -4.96 -17.33
C ILE A 376 -10.73 -3.65 -17.62
N PHE A 377 -11.16 -2.91 -16.60
CA PHE A 377 -11.95 -1.68 -16.79
C PHE A 377 -11.12 -0.48 -17.28
N ALA A 378 -9.81 -0.49 -17.02
CA ALA A 378 -8.90 0.50 -17.61
C ALA A 378 -8.78 0.30 -19.13
N ALA A 379 -8.75 -0.95 -19.60
CA ALA A 379 -8.71 -1.29 -21.02
C ALA A 379 -10.09 -1.20 -21.69
N ASN A 380 -11.17 -1.39 -20.93
CA ASN A 380 -12.55 -1.44 -21.44
C ASN A 380 -13.45 -0.48 -20.65
N PRO A 381 -13.50 0.82 -21.01
CA PRO A 381 -14.45 1.76 -20.43
C PRO A 381 -15.89 1.30 -20.63
N ASP A 382 -16.62 1.10 -19.53
CA ASP A 382 -17.97 0.54 -19.51
C ASP A 382 -18.74 1.10 -18.31
N PRO A 383 -19.88 1.80 -18.48
CA PRO A 383 -20.71 2.27 -17.37
C PRO A 383 -21.20 1.16 -16.43
N GLU A 384 -21.32 -0.09 -16.91
CA GLU A 384 -21.66 -1.24 -16.05
C GLU A 384 -20.56 -1.54 -15.01
N CYS A 385 -19.36 -0.98 -15.14
CA CYS A 385 -18.29 -1.10 -14.15
C CYS A 385 -18.67 -0.58 -12.76
N LYS A 386 -19.70 0.28 -12.66
CA LYS A 386 -20.14 0.89 -11.40
C LYS A 386 -20.31 -0.14 -10.29
N ALA A 387 -21.14 -1.16 -10.49
CA ALA A 387 -21.49 -2.09 -9.43
C ALA A 387 -20.28 -2.94 -8.96
N PRO A 388 -19.45 -3.53 -9.86
CA PRO A 388 -18.19 -4.16 -9.48
C PRO A 388 -17.24 -3.23 -8.72
N LEU A 389 -17.01 -2.03 -9.22
CA LEU A 389 -16.05 -1.08 -8.63
C LEU A 389 -16.52 -0.58 -7.26
N GLU A 390 -17.81 -0.28 -7.09
CA GLU A 390 -18.38 0.09 -5.78
C GLU A 390 -18.35 -1.09 -4.79
N ALA A 391 -18.60 -2.32 -5.25
CA ALA A 391 -18.45 -3.52 -4.40
C ALA A 391 -17.01 -3.69 -3.91
N MET A 392 -16.00 -3.42 -4.75
CA MET A 392 -14.61 -3.42 -4.31
C MET A 392 -14.30 -2.28 -3.34
N TYR A 393 -14.82 -1.07 -3.59
CA TYR A 393 -14.66 0.08 -2.68
C TYR A 393 -15.08 -0.26 -1.24
N TYR A 394 -16.24 -0.91 -1.08
CA TYR A 394 -16.76 -1.33 0.23
C TYR A 394 -16.20 -2.67 0.73
N GLY A 395 -15.41 -3.36 -0.09
CA GLY A 395 -14.87 -4.69 0.18
C GLY A 395 -13.37 -4.75 0.36
N MET A 396 -12.60 -3.67 0.14
CA MET A 396 -11.14 -3.64 0.19
C MET A 396 -10.57 -2.61 1.18
N ASN A 397 -9.46 -2.94 1.83
CA ASN A 397 -8.80 -2.08 2.81
C ASN A 397 -7.46 -1.49 2.37
N CYS A 398 -7.07 -1.67 1.10
CA CYS A 398 -5.86 -1.08 0.51
C CYS A 398 -6.18 0.30 -0.09
N ALA A 399 -5.56 1.36 0.43
CA ALA A 399 -5.73 2.72 -0.07
C ALA A 399 -5.19 2.91 -1.50
N ILE A 400 -4.08 2.26 -1.84
CA ILE A 400 -3.43 2.37 -3.16
C ILE A 400 -4.39 1.91 -4.27
N HIS A 401 -5.01 0.74 -4.12
CA HIS A 401 -5.97 0.24 -5.09
C HIS A 401 -7.29 1.02 -5.07
N ARG A 402 -7.68 1.60 -3.92
CA ARG A 402 -8.84 2.51 -3.84
C ARG A 402 -8.70 3.71 -4.75
N TRP A 403 -7.50 4.30 -4.83
CA TRP A 403 -7.26 5.39 -5.78
C TRP A 403 -7.65 5.01 -7.21
N SER A 404 -7.19 3.86 -7.69
CA SER A 404 -7.49 3.38 -9.05
C SER A 404 -8.97 3.08 -9.27
N VAL A 405 -9.64 2.50 -8.27
CA VAL A 405 -11.10 2.26 -8.33
C VAL A 405 -11.87 3.57 -8.46
N ILE A 406 -11.47 4.61 -7.71
CA ILE A 406 -12.12 5.92 -7.75
C ILE A 406 -11.84 6.64 -9.07
N ASP A 407 -10.61 6.57 -9.59
CA ASP A 407 -10.27 7.11 -10.90
C ASP A 407 -11.13 6.48 -12.00
N LEU A 408 -11.27 5.14 -12.01
CA LEU A 408 -12.11 4.43 -12.97
C LEU A 408 -13.59 4.80 -12.86
N LEU A 409 -14.15 4.83 -11.64
CA LEU A 409 -15.53 5.26 -11.42
C LEU A 409 -15.77 6.69 -11.94
N ASN A 410 -14.81 7.60 -11.71
CA ASN A 410 -14.92 8.99 -12.16
C ASN A 410 -14.79 9.12 -13.67
N ARG A 411 -13.80 8.46 -14.28
CA ARG A 411 -13.55 8.49 -15.74
C ARG A 411 -14.68 7.87 -16.55
N ASN A 412 -15.38 6.89 -15.99
CA ASN A 412 -16.59 6.30 -16.59
C ASN A 412 -17.86 7.09 -16.27
N GLY A 413 -17.78 8.21 -15.54
CA GLY A 413 -18.94 9.05 -15.22
C GLY A 413 -19.96 8.43 -14.24
N VAL A 414 -19.57 7.37 -13.53
CA VAL A 414 -20.47 6.56 -12.68
C VAL A 414 -20.19 6.69 -11.18
N LEU A 415 -19.18 7.47 -10.78
CA LEU A 415 -18.86 7.74 -9.37
C LEU A 415 -20.06 8.34 -8.62
N SER A 416 -20.57 7.63 -7.63
CA SER A 416 -21.70 8.06 -6.81
C SER A 416 -21.38 9.27 -5.94
N GLY A 417 -22.42 10.04 -5.61
CA GLY A 417 -22.31 11.17 -4.68
C GLY A 417 -21.90 10.72 -3.27
N GLU A 418 -22.41 9.58 -2.81
CA GLU A 418 -22.10 8.99 -1.51
C GLU A 418 -20.60 8.72 -1.35
N ILE A 419 -19.98 8.00 -2.29
CA ILE A 419 -18.54 7.76 -2.27
C ILE A 419 -17.77 9.09 -2.34
N LEU A 420 -18.19 10.02 -3.19
CA LEU A 420 -17.51 11.33 -3.33
C LEU A 420 -17.55 12.15 -2.02
N GLU A 421 -18.61 12.02 -1.22
CA GLU A 421 -18.70 12.61 0.12
C GLU A 421 -17.73 11.94 1.10
N GLU A 422 -17.64 10.61 1.09
CA GLU A 422 -16.69 9.86 1.91
C GLU A 422 -15.23 10.24 1.59
N LEU A 423 -14.88 10.42 0.33
CA LEU A 423 -13.49 10.71 -0.08
C LEU A 423 -12.91 11.98 0.58
N ALA A 424 -13.74 12.93 1.01
CA ALA A 424 -13.26 14.12 1.72
C ALA A 424 -12.62 13.80 3.08
N TYR A 425 -12.88 12.60 3.62
CA TYR A 425 -12.39 12.12 4.90
C TYR A 425 -11.66 10.78 4.76
N ASP A 426 -11.22 10.39 3.56
CA ASP A 426 -10.45 9.16 3.36
C ASP A 426 -9.13 9.22 4.13
N THR A 427 -8.56 8.08 4.51
CA THR A 427 -7.24 7.99 5.14
C THR A 427 -6.12 8.47 4.22
N ASP A 428 -6.27 8.31 2.90
CA ASP A 428 -5.27 8.69 1.91
C ASP A 428 -5.43 10.16 1.48
N GLU A 429 -4.35 10.94 1.59
CA GLU A 429 -4.37 12.36 1.27
C GLU A 429 -4.61 12.64 -0.22
N ASP A 430 -4.11 11.79 -1.11
CA ASP A 430 -4.27 11.95 -2.55
C ASP A 430 -5.71 11.68 -3.00
N LEU A 431 -6.41 10.76 -2.33
CA LEU A 431 -7.85 10.58 -2.48
C LEU A 431 -8.64 11.80 -1.98
N ARG A 432 -8.25 12.41 -0.85
CA ARG A 432 -8.87 13.67 -0.37
C ARG A 432 -8.68 14.80 -1.40
N LYS A 433 -7.47 14.95 -1.94
CA LYS A 433 -7.16 15.92 -3.02
C LYS A 433 -7.93 15.62 -4.31
N LEU A 434 -8.07 14.35 -4.67
CA LEU A 434 -8.87 13.93 -5.83
C LEU A 434 -10.35 14.31 -5.66
N SER A 435 -10.94 14.11 -4.48
CA SER A 435 -12.31 14.53 -4.18
C SER A 435 -12.55 16.02 -4.45
N LEU A 436 -11.62 16.89 -4.02
CA LEU A 436 -11.71 18.34 -4.26
C LEU A 436 -11.69 18.68 -5.74
N ARG A 437 -10.80 18.04 -6.51
CA ARG A 437 -10.72 18.22 -7.97
C ARG A 437 -12.01 17.81 -8.67
N ILE A 438 -12.55 16.65 -8.32
CA ILE A 438 -13.81 16.14 -8.91
C ILE A 438 -14.98 17.07 -8.57
N LYS A 439 -15.08 17.53 -7.31
CA LYS A 439 -16.14 18.47 -6.90
C LYS A 439 -16.06 19.80 -7.65
N HIS A 440 -14.86 20.32 -7.86
CA HIS A 440 -14.65 21.53 -8.67
C HIS A 440 -15.10 21.32 -10.12
N GLN A 441 -14.71 20.21 -10.74
CA GLN A 441 -15.12 19.87 -12.11
C GLN A 441 -16.64 19.75 -12.25
N ARG A 442 -17.32 19.07 -11.32
CA ARG A 442 -18.80 18.94 -11.34
C ARG A 442 -19.51 20.28 -11.21
N LYS A 443 -18.98 21.20 -10.39
CA LYS A 443 -19.53 22.56 -10.24
C LYS A 443 -19.32 23.44 -11.47
N ALA A 444 -18.29 23.19 -12.27
CA ALA A 444 -18.03 23.98 -13.48
C ALA A 444 -18.92 23.57 -14.67
N VAL A 445 -19.53 22.39 -14.60
CA VAL A 445 -20.40 21.83 -15.64
C VAL A 445 -21.90 22.00 -15.31
N ALA A 446 -22.23 22.24 -14.05
CA ALA A 446 -23.57 22.59 -13.57
C ALA A 446 -23.79 24.10 -13.61
#